data_AF-D9SUM6-F1
#
_entry.id   AF-D9SUM6-F1
#
_cell.length_a   1.000
_cell.length_b   1.000
_cell.length_c   1.000
_cell.angle_alpha   90.00
_cell.angle_beta   90.00
_cell.angle_gamma   90.00
#
_symmetry.space_group_name_H-M   'P 1'
#
loop_
_entity.id
_entity.type
_entity.pdbx_description
1 polymer ?
#
loop_
_entity_poly.entity_id
_entity_poly.type
_entity_poly.pdbx_seq_one_letter_code
_entity_poly.pdbx_strand_id
1 'polypeptide(L)'
;MVKKKLFIKPLIFALAVSSLGISQAAYANAAELKIGAWPGSQPTASNIDTLEALQQRNLDYIQTFIDWKTNFDGVRSCADATYANGSIFMITWEPWQYNTVQIKDGAADSYIKKMADDMKAYGKELWLRPLHEANGNWYPWGIGDSKVNTNESYIAAYRHIVDIFRAEGATNVKFVFNVNCSNVGQGASFMGHYPGDAYVDYNSIDGYNWGTTQSWGSTWQSFDQIFSSAYNALKPVNKPIFIAEMSSAEKGGDKAQWITDTYNTIKTFYDKIFSVMWFNENKETNWTINSSEASLAAYIKAIGGSTPTAIVGDINKDGKINALDYAKLKAYLLGSSTETPNMNTWDVNGDGKLNAIDLAIFKKYILGQITAFPR
;
A
#
# COMPACT_ATOMS: atom_id res chain seq x y z
N MET A 1 25.43 22.98 -90.39
CA MET A 1 24.67 24.20 -90.03
C MET A 1 23.52 23.80 -89.11
N VAL A 2 23.29 24.61 -88.06
CA VAL A 2 22.29 24.51 -86.99
C VAL A 2 22.45 23.33 -86.01
N LYS A 3 23.25 23.53 -84.94
CA LYS A 3 23.17 22.74 -83.68
C LYS A 3 22.50 23.61 -82.61
N LYS A 4 21.36 23.13 -82.10
CA LYS A 4 20.54 23.76 -81.04
C LYS A 4 21.24 23.68 -79.67
N LYS A 5 21.19 24.77 -78.92
CA LYS A 5 21.68 24.90 -77.53
C LYS A 5 20.75 24.15 -76.57
N LEU A 6 21.31 23.29 -75.71
CA LEU A 6 20.62 22.64 -74.60
C LEU A 6 20.94 23.42 -73.32
N PHE A 7 19.92 23.94 -72.64
CA PHE A 7 20.05 24.64 -71.35
C PHE A 7 20.00 23.64 -70.19
N ILE A 8 21.06 23.61 -69.39
CA ILE A 8 21.10 22.99 -68.06
C ILE A 8 20.42 23.93 -67.06
N LYS A 9 19.46 23.41 -66.29
CA LYS A 9 19.03 23.98 -65.00
C LYS A 9 19.21 22.91 -63.92
N PRO A 10 19.84 23.23 -62.77
CA PRO A 10 20.09 22.26 -61.71
C PRO A 10 18.82 21.94 -60.93
N LEU A 11 18.71 20.66 -60.57
CA LEU A 11 17.67 20.03 -59.77
C LEU A 11 17.83 20.47 -58.30
N ILE A 12 16.83 21.14 -57.72
CA ILE A 12 16.76 21.39 -56.27
C ILE A 12 15.84 20.30 -55.68
N PHE A 13 16.41 19.42 -54.85
CA PHE A 13 15.68 18.44 -54.06
C PHE A 13 15.07 19.16 -52.85
N ALA A 14 13.74 19.31 -52.82
CA ALA A 14 13.01 19.74 -51.64
C ALA A 14 12.67 18.50 -50.80
N LEU A 15 13.31 18.33 -49.63
CA LEU A 15 12.84 17.39 -48.61
C LEU A 15 11.57 17.95 -47.97
N ALA A 16 10.44 17.30 -48.22
CA ALA A 16 9.22 17.53 -47.46
C ALA A 16 9.35 16.83 -46.10
N VAL A 17 9.57 17.60 -45.04
CA VAL A 17 9.43 17.11 -43.66
C VAL A 17 7.93 17.10 -43.34
N SER A 18 7.31 15.92 -43.39
CA SER A 18 5.96 15.73 -42.87
C SER A 18 6.01 15.77 -41.34
N SER A 19 5.65 16.90 -40.76
CA SER A 19 5.36 17.01 -39.33
C SER A 19 4.09 16.23 -39.03
N LEU A 20 4.24 14.96 -38.64
CA LEU A 20 3.18 14.21 -37.97
C LEU A 20 2.96 14.89 -36.61
N GLY A 21 1.92 15.71 -36.55
CA GLY A 21 1.39 16.22 -35.30
C GLY A 21 1.03 15.04 -34.42
N ILE A 22 1.79 14.85 -33.35
CA ILE A 22 1.41 13.98 -32.25
C ILE A 22 0.17 14.65 -31.64
N SER A 23 -1.00 14.11 -31.97
CA SER A 23 -2.26 14.52 -31.35
C SER A 23 -2.16 14.24 -29.87
N GLN A 24 -2.14 15.32 -29.08
CA GLN A 24 -2.26 15.36 -27.64
C GLN A 24 -3.69 14.96 -27.26
N ALA A 25 -4.03 13.68 -27.36
CA ALA A 25 -5.34 13.15 -26.99
C ALA A 25 -5.26 11.64 -26.73
N ALA A 26 -4.81 11.28 -25.52
CA ALA A 26 -5.33 10.19 -24.69
C ALA A 26 -4.40 9.97 -23.49
N TYR A 27 -4.24 10.97 -22.63
CA TYR A 27 -4.03 10.66 -21.22
C TYR A 27 -5.38 10.16 -20.72
N ALA A 28 -5.64 8.87 -20.88
CA ALA A 28 -6.65 8.22 -20.07
C ALA A 28 -6.31 8.56 -18.62
N ASN A 29 -7.30 8.99 -17.83
CA ASN A 29 -7.15 9.14 -16.40
C ASN A 29 -6.70 7.78 -15.84
N ALA A 30 -5.38 7.57 -15.71
CA ALA A 30 -4.86 6.46 -14.93
C ALA A 30 -5.43 6.68 -13.53
N ALA A 31 -6.25 5.75 -13.05
CA ALA A 31 -6.75 5.79 -11.69
C ALA A 31 -5.55 6.01 -10.76
N GLU A 32 -5.69 6.93 -9.82
CA GLU A 32 -4.62 7.25 -8.88
C GLU A 32 -4.17 5.96 -8.17
N LEU A 33 -2.85 5.70 -8.17
CA LEU A 33 -2.27 4.57 -7.48
C LEU A 33 -2.59 4.67 -5.98
N LYS A 34 -3.23 3.64 -5.45
CA LYS A 34 -3.62 3.58 -4.04
C LYS A 34 -2.46 3.15 -3.16
N ILE A 35 -2.41 3.70 -1.95
CA ILE A 35 -1.30 3.52 -1.02
C ILE A 35 -1.79 2.81 0.22
N GLY A 36 -1.16 1.70 0.57
CA GLY A 36 -1.41 1.02 1.83
C GLY A 36 -0.12 0.66 2.56
N ALA A 37 -0.29 0.09 3.75
CA ALA A 37 0.84 -0.39 4.53
C ALA A 37 0.45 -1.41 5.59
N TRP A 38 1.40 -2.28 5.93
CA TRP A 38 1.53 -2.84 7.26
C TRP A 38 2.33 -1.87 8.13
N PRO A 39 1.82 -1.36 9.26
CA PRO A 39 2.51 -0.32 10.02
C PRO A 39 3.63 -0.83 10.95
N GLY A 40 3.99 -2.11 10.87
CA GLY A 40 5.01 -2.73 11.74
C GLY A 40 4.46 -3.26 13.06
N SER A 41 3.16 -3.11 13.30
CA SER A 41 2.43 -3.64 14.46
C SER A 41 0.93 -3.66 14.17
N GLN A 42 0.13 -4.22 15.07
CA GLN A 42 -1.34 -4.23 14.89
C GLN A 42 -1.86 -2.80 14.66
N PRO A 43 -2.73 -2.57 13.65
CA PRO A 43 -3.13 -1.23 13.23
C PRO A 43 -4.19 -0.65 14.16
N THR A 44 -3.78 -0.30 15.38
CA THR A 44 -4.55 0.55 16.28
C THR A 44 -4.63 1.97 15.70
N ALA A 45 -5.63 2.76 16.12
CA ALA A 45 -5.77 4.16 15.68
C ALA A 45 -4.45 4.94 15.84
N SER A 46 -3.78 4.81 16.99
CA SER A 46 -2.49 5.48 17.24
C SER A 46 -1.39 5.05 16.27
N ASN A 47 -1.33 3.79 15.86
CA ASN A 47 -0.30 3.31 14.95
C ASN A 47 -0.57 3.77 13.52
N ILE A 48 -1.85 3.82 13.12
CA ILE A 48 -2.29 4.39 11.84
C ILE A 48 -1.91 5.87 11.80
N ASP A 49 -2.35 6.67 12.79
CA ASP A 49 -2.07 8.10 12.89
C ASP A 49 -0.56 8.38 12.85
N THR A 50 0.24 7.56 13.54
CA THR A 50 1.71 7.69 13.56
C THR A 50 2.31 7.48 12.18
N LEU A 51 1.90 6.44 11.46
CA LEU A 51 2.42 6.18 10.12
C LEU A 51 1.94 7.23 9.11
N GLU A 52 0.68 7.65 9.19
CA GLU A 52 0.14 8.69 8.31
C GLU A 52 0.78 10.06 8.52
N ALA A 53 1.03 10.43 9.77
CA ALA A 53 1.81 11.62 10.09
C ALA A 53 3.24 11.55 9.53
N LEU A 54 3.84 10.36 9.54
CA LEU A 54 5.19 10.14 9.01
C LEU A 54 5.22 10.22 7.48
N GLN A 55 4.32 9.54 6.77
CA GLN A 55 4.27 9.51 5.31
C GLN A 55 3.53 10.71 4.69
N GLN A 56 2.82 11.49 5.51
CA GLN A 56 2.08 12.69 5.13
C GLN A 56 0.99 12.41 4.08
N ARG A 57 0.29 11.29 4.23
CA ARG A 57 -0.80 10.84 3.36
C ARG A 57 -1.68 9.86 4.11
N ASN A 58 -2.99 9.95 3.91
CA ASN A 58 -3.94 8.93 4.37
C ASN A 58 -3.68 7.59 3.64
N LEU A 59 -3.70 6.48 4.37
CA LEU A 59 -3.65 5.13 3.84
C LEU A 59 -5.00 4.78 3.21
N ASP A 60 -5.00 4.39 1.94
CA ASP A 60 -6.17 3.82 1.28
C ASP A 60 -6.46 2.40 1.80
N TYR A 61 -5.40 1.64 2.13
CA TYR A 61 -5.49 0.25 2.61
C TYR A 61 -4.58 0.01 3.82
N ILE A 62 -5.07 -0.74 4.80
CA ILE A 62 -4.31 -1.07 6.01
C ILE A 62 -4.27 -2.57 6.19
N GLN A 63 -3.06 -3.12 6.29
CA GLN A 63 -2.82 -4.55 6.43
C GLN A 63 -2.70 -4.95 7.91
N THR A 64 -3.14 -6.17 8.22
CA THR A 64 -2.71 -6.91 9.41
C THR A 64 -2.40 -8.37 9.06
N PHE A 65 -1.71 -9.06 9.97
CA PHE A 65 -1.43 -10.48 9.92
C PHE A 65 -2.05 -11.16 11.14
N ILE A 66 -2.78 -12.25 10.92
CA ILE A 66 -3.31 -13.10 12.00
C ILE A 66 -3.17 -14.58 11.62
N ASP A 67 -3.07 -15.43 12.63
CA ASP A 67 -3.05 -16.88 12.46
C ASP A 67 -4.43 -17.52 12.67
N TRP A 68 -4.54 -18.82 12.37
CA TRP A 68 -5.78 -19.60 12.47
C TRP A 68 -6.14 -20.07 13.90
N LYS A 69 -5.66 -19.34 14.92
CA LYS A 69 -6.20 -19.37 16.29
C LYS A 69 -6.91 -18.07 16.66
N THR A 70 -6.84 -17.04 15.81
CA THR A 70 -7.39 -15.72 16.06
C THR A 70 -8.73 -15.58 15.33
N ASN A 71 -9.83 -15.39 16.06
CA ASN A 71 -11.13 -15.05 15.46
C ASN A 71 -11.22 -13.56 15.14
N PHE A 72 -12.22 -13.13 14.36
CA PHE A 72 -12.38 -11.74 13.95
C PHE A 72 -12.45 -10.78 15.15
N ASP A 73 -13.06 -11.19 16.26
CA ASP A 73 -13.12 -10.37 17.49
C ASP A 73 -11.73 -9.97 18.01
N GLY A 74 -10.69 -10.78 17.77
CA GLY A 74 -9.31 -10.47 18.14
C GLY A 74 -8.70 -9.31 17.35
N VAL A 75 -9.28 -8.96 16.20
CA VAL A 75 -8.85 -7.85 15.33
C VAL A 75 -9.96 -6.85 15.00
N ARG A 76 -11.14 -6.98 15.62
CA ARG A 76 -12.27 -6.08 15.40
C ARG A 76 -11.91 -4.63 15.70
N SER A 77 -11.16 -4.37 16.77
CA SER A 77 -10.70 -3.01 17.11
C SER A 77 -9.75 -2.41 16.07
N CYS A 78 -8.94 -3.25 15.40
CA CYS A 78 -8.06 -2.83 14.30
C CYS A 78 -8.86 -2.53 13.04
N ALA A 79 -9.87 -3.35 12.74
CA ALA A 79 -10.83 -3.06 11.68
C ALA A 79 -11.55 -1.74 11.95
N ASP A 80 -12.09 -1.54 13.16
CA ASP A 80 -12.80 -0.31 13.54
C ASP A 80 -11.92 0.94 13.37
N ALA A 81 -10.67 0.88 13.82
CA ALA A 81 -9.70 1.97 13.62
C ALA A 81 -9.46 2.24 12.12
N THR A 82 -9.28 1.17 11.33
CA THR A 82 -9.07 1.26 9.88
C THR A 82 -10.24 1.94 9.16
N TYR A 83 -11.49 1.56 9.47
CA TYR A 83 -12.63 2.20 8.81
C TYR A 83 -12.99 3.58 9.39
N ALA A 84 -12.64 3.86 10.65
CA ALA A 84 -12.72 5.22 11.19
C ALA A 84 -11.77 6.18 10.45
N ASN A 85 -10.64 5.66 9.96
CA ASN A 85 -9.67 6.36 9.11
C ASN A 85 -10.13 6.55 7.65
N GLY A 86 -11.22 5.88 7.24
CA GLY A 86 -11.71 5.88 5.86
C GLY A 86 -10.97 4.93 4.92
N SER A 87 -10.19 3.99 5.46
CA SER A 87 -9.41 3.00 4.72
C SER A 87 -10.15 1.65 4.60
N ILE A 88 -9.65 0.76 3.74
CA ILE A 88 -10.08 -0.64 3.67
C ILE A 88 -9.11 -1.53 4.46
N PHE A 89 -9.67 -2.47 5.23
CA PHE A 89 -8.90 -3.39 6.06
C PHE A 89 -8.58 -4.69 5.30
N MET A 90 -7.29 -5.03 5.22
CA MET A 90 -6.80 -6.27 4.64
C MET A 90 -6.18 -7.16 5.71
N ILE A 91 -6.56 -8.43 5.72
CA ILE A 91 -6.05 -9.44 6.64
C ILE A 91 -5.29 -10.49 5.85
N THR A 92 -3.98 -10.59 6.07
CA THR A 92 -3.23 -11.80 5.74
C THR A 92 -3.55 -12.86 6.78
N TRP A 93 -4.13 -13.97 6.33
CA TRP A 93 -4.71 -14.99 7.21
C TRP A 93 -3.93 -16.30 7.13
N GLU A 94 -3.13 -16.56 8.15
CA GLU A 94 -2.03 -17.53 8.12
C GLU A 94 -2.40 -18.85 8.81
N PRO A 95 -2.61 -19.95 8.06
CA PRO A 95 -3.00 -21.22 8.65
C PRO A 95 -1.82 -22.01 9.23
N TRP A 96 -1.09 -21.42 10.18
CA TRP A 96 -0.01 -22.14 10.88
C TRP A 96 -0.50 -23.44 11.54
N GLN A 97 -1.79 -23.52 11.86
CA GLN A 97 -2.43 -24.66 12.49
C GLN A 97 -2.90 -25.74 11.49
N TYR A 98 -3.01 -25.43 10.19
CA TYR A 98 -3.59 -26.34 9.19
C TYR A 98 -2.89 -26.25 7.84
N ASN A 99 -2.42 -27.39 7.32
CA ASN A 99 -1.93 -27.45 5.94
C ASN A 99 -3.10 -27.54 4.93
N THR A 100 -2.80 -27.46 3.63
CA THR A 100 -3.82 -27.45 2.57
C THR A 100 -4.68 -28.72 2.56
N VAL A 101 -4.12 -29.87 2.91
CA VAL A 101 -4.87 -31.14 2.97
C VAL A 101 -5.88 -31.13 4.11
N GLN A 102 -5.48 -30.66 5.29
CA GLN A 102 -6.39 -30.54 6.44
C GLN A 102 -7.52 -29.54 6.17
N ILE A 103 -7.22 -28.44 5.48
CA ILE A 103 -8.21 -27.42 5.14
C ILE A 103 -9.22 -27.98 4.14
N LYS A 104 -8.77 -28.57 3.01
CA LYS A 104 -9.69 -29.11 2.00
C LYS A 104 -10.54 -30.28 2.52
N ASP A 105 -10.04 -31.02 3.52
CA ASP A 105 -10.74 -32.15 4.15
C ASP A 105 -11.66 -31.72 5.30
N GLY A 106 -11.76 -30.41 5.56
CA GLY A 106 -12.75 -29.82 6.46
C GLY A 106 -12.33 -29.72 7.93
N ALA A 107 -11.06 -29.98 8.27
CA ALA A 107 -10.58 -29.99 9.66
C ALA A 107 -10.69 -28.62 10.34
N ALA A 108 -10.72 -27.54 9.55
CA ALA A 108 -10.80 -26.16 10.03
C ALA A 108 -12.19 -25.53 9.87
N ASP A 109 -13.20 -26.27 9.39
CA ASP A 109 -14.49 -25.71 8.97
C ASP A 109 -15.19 -24.92 10.06
N SER A 110 -15.17 -25.42 11.30
CA SER A 110 -15.81 -24.74 12.42
C SER A 110 -15.20 -23.37 12.68
N TYR A 111 -13.87 -23.26 12.54
CA TYR A 111 -13.15 -22.00 12.67
C TYR A 111 -13.42 -21.06 11.48
N ILE A 112 -13.38 -21.58 10.25
CA ILE A 112 -13.63 -20.80 9.03
C ILE A 112 -15.07 -20.26 9.02
N LYS A 113 -16.06 -21.07 9.41
CA LYS A 113 -17.47 -20.65 9.53
C LYS A 113 -17.66 -19.54 10.56
N LYS A 114 -17.02 -19.67 11.72
CA LYS A 114 -17.06 -18.61 12.75
C LYS A 114 -16.47 -17.29 12.23
N MET A 115 -15.34 -17.36 11.52
CA MET A 115 -14.73 -16.18 10.90
C MET A 115 -15.67 -15.55 9.86
N ALA A 116 -16.27 -16.36 8.99
CA ALA A 116 -17.20 -15.90 7.97
C ALA A 116 -18.45 -15.23 8.57
N ASP A 117 -19.06 -15.84 9.59
CA ASP A 117 -20.21 -15.27 10.29
C ASP A 117 -19.86 -13.94 10.98
N ASP A 118 -18.73 -13.86 11.66
CA ASP A 118 -18.29 -12.61 12.32
C ASP A 118 -18.02 -11.49 11.30
N MET A 119 -17.35 -11.81 10.19
CA MET A 119 -17.05 -10.84 9.13
C MET A 119 -18.30 -10.39 8.39
N LYS A 120 -19.26 -11.29 8.17
CA LYS A 120 -20.60 -10.96 7.64
C LYS A 120 -21.32 -10.01 8.58
N ALA A 121 -21.37 -10.32 9.88
CA ALA A 121 -22.02 -9.50 10.88
C ALA A 121 -21.36 -8.11 11.02
N TYR A 122 -20.06 -8.01 10.74
CA TYR A 122 -19.36 -6.72 10.69
C TYR A 122 -19.82 -5.84 9.52
N GLY A 123 -20.16 -6.44 8.37
CA GLY A 123 -20.88 -5.80 7.27
C GLY A 123 -20.09 -4.82 6.39
N LYS A 124 -18.86 -4.43 6.76
CA LYS A 124 -17.98 -3.59 5.93
C LYS A 124 -17.17 -4.43 4.94
N GLU A 125 -16.70 -3.82 3.85
CA GLU A 125 -15.86 -4.51 2.86
C GLU A 125 -14.49 -4.85 3.46
N LEU A 126 -14.17 -6.14 3.55
CA LEU A 126 -12.93 -6.68 4.10
C LEU A 126 -12.14 -7.39 3.00
N TRP A 127 -10.82 -7.22 2.97
CA TRP A 127 -9.96 -8.01 2.08
C TRP A 127 -9.28 -9.12 2.87
N LEU A 128 -9.36 -10.34 2.37
CA LEU A 128 -8.83 -11.53 3.02
C LEU A 128 -7.83 -12.21 2.09
N ARG A 129 -6.59 -12.36 2.57
CA ARG A 129 -5.46 -12.98 1.85
C ARG A 129 -5.05 -14.28 2.54
N PRO A 130 -5.82 -15.37 2.36
CA PRO A 130 -5.51 -16.65 2.97
C PRO A 130 -4.37 -17.37 2.22
N LEU A 131 -3.57 -18.16 2.94
CA LEU A 131 -2.55 -19.05 2.35
C LEU A 131 -1.58 -18.32 1.38
N HIS A 132 -1.12 -17.14 1.77
CA HIS A 132 -0.23 -16.31 0.95
C HIS A 132 1.14 -16.96 0.69
N GLU A 133 1.85 -16.48 -0.34
CA GLU A 133 3.19 -16.93 -0.77
C GLU A 133 3.34 -18.46 -0.92
N ALA A 134 2.32 -19.12 -1.44
CA ALA A 134 2.32 -20.57 -1.56
C ALA A 134 3.32 -21.11 -2.59
N ASN A 135 3.86 -20.24 -3.47
CA ASN A 135 5.00 -20.55 -4.34
C ASN A 135 6.37 -20.39 -3.65
N GLY A 136 6.41 -20.23 -2.33
CA GLY A 136 7.61 -20.37 -1.51
C GLY A 136 7.69 -21.71 -0.78
N ASN A 137 8.74 -21.87 0.04
CA ASN A 137 9.01 -23.08 0.83
C ASN A 137 9.14 -22.82 2.36
N TRP A 138 8.82 -21.62 2.83
CA TRP A 138 8.95 -21.21 4.22
C TRP A 138 7.67 -21.37 5.06
N TYR A 139 6.51 -21.48 4.42
CA TYR A 139 5.23 -21.68 5.10
C TYR A 139 4.76 -23.14 5.09
N PRO A 140 4.09 -23.63 6.14
CA PRO A 140 3.58 -25.01 6.19
C PRO A 140 2.45 -25.29 5.19
N TRP A 141 1.86 -24.24 4.60
CA TRP A 141 0.92 -24.33 3.47
C TRP A 141 1.59 -24.12 2.10
N GLY A 142 2.89 -23.80 2.06
CA GLY A 142 3.67 -23.59 0.84
C GLY A 142 3.86 -24.89 0.05
N ILE A 143 3.96 -24.76 -1.28
CA ILE A 143 4.10 -25.86 -2.24
C ILE A 143 5.58 -26.17 -2.50
N GLY A 144 6.44 -25.16 -2.43
CA GLY A 144 7.88 -25.32 -2.63
C GLY A 144 8.47 -26.37 -1.70
N ASP A 145 9.09 -27.39 -2.28
CA ASP A 145 9.69 -28.53 -1.57
C ASP A 145 8.71 -29.36 -0.71
N SER A 146 7.40 -29.08 -0.81
CA SER A 146 6.40 -29.72 0.02
C SER A 146 6.14 -31.15 -0.40
N LYS A 147 5.94 -32.02 0.59
CA LYS A 147 5.48 -33.41 0.41
C LYS A 147 3.98 -33.58 0.67
N VAL A 148 3.33 -32.51 1.14
CA VAL A 148 1.93 -32.53 1.58
C VAL A 148 1.08 -31.61 0.73
N ASN A 149 1.55 -30.40 0.46
CA ASN A 149 0.83 -29.42 -0.33
C ASN A 149 1.18 -29.60 -1.80
N THR A 150 0.16 -29.76 -2.63
CA THR A 150 0.25 -29.76 -4.09
C THR A 150 -0.58 -28.60 -4.64
N ASN A 151 -0.46 -28.33 -5.94
CA ASN A 151 -1.35 -27.40 -6.63
C ASN A 151 -2.83 -27.77 -6.39
N GLU A 152 -3.16 -29.05 -6.48
CA GLU A 152 -4.53 -29.55 -6.33
C GLU A 152 -5.04 -29.39 -4.90
N SER A 153 -4.21 -29.71 -3.89
CA SER A 153 -4.63 -29.54 -2.49
C SER A 153 -4.77 -28.07 -2.12
N TYR A 154 -3.88 -27.20 -2.62
CA TYR A 154 -3.99 -25.76 -2.45
C TYR A 154 -5.26 -25.19 -3.09
N ILE A 155 -5.51 -25.52 -4.36
CA ILE A 155 -6.70 -25.06 -5.09
C ILE A 155 -7.96 -25.51 -4.35
N ALA A 156 -8.02 -26.79 -3.93
CA ALA A 156 -9.17 -27.30 -3.17
C ALA A 156 -9.35 -26.58 -1.82
N ALA A 157 -8.27 -26.34 -1.07
CA ALA A 157 -8.32 -25.64 0.20
C ALA A 157 -8.79 -24.18 0.03
N TYR A 158 -8.23 -23.46 -0.93
CA TYR A 158 -8.61 -22.07 -1.21
C TYR A 158 -10.08 -21.97 -1.60
N ARG A 159 -10.53 -22.85 -2.52
CA ARG A 159 -11.94 -22.90 -2.94
C ARG A 159 -12.87 -23.23 -1.78
N HIS A 160 -12.48 -24.19 -0.93
CA HIS A 160 -13.27 -24.59 0.24
C HIS A 160 -13.48 -23.44 1.23
N ILE A 161 -12.43 -22.64 1.50
CA ILE A 161 -12.54 -21.43 2.32
C ILE A 161 -13.57 -20.46 1.72
N VAL A 162 -13.42 -20.13 0.43
CA VAL A 162 -14.31 -19.20 -0.26
C VAL A 162 -15.76 -19.72 -0.29
N ASP A 163 -15.95 -21.01 -0.53
CA ASP A 163 -17.27 -21.63 -0.57
C ASP A 163 -17.96 -21.60 0.80
N ILE A 164 -17.22 -21.79 1.90
CA ILE A 164 -17.74 -21.58 3.26
C ILE A 164 -18.20 -20.13 3.44
N PHE A 165 -17.36 -19.15 3.13
CA PHE A 165 -17.72 -17.74 3.28
C PHE A 165 -18.97 -17.36 2.47
N ARG A 166 -19.09 -17.89 1.25
CA ARG A 166 -20.26 -17.71 0.40
C ARG A 166 -21.51 -18.38 0.97
N ALA A 167 -21.38 -19.59 1.49
CA ALA A 167 -22.47 -20.33 2.12
C ALA A 167 -22.99 -19.64 3.39
N GLU A 168 -22.09 -19.05 4.19
CA GLU A 168 -22.46 -18.24 5.36
C GLU A 168 -23.05 -16.87 4.95
N GLY A 169 -22.87 -16.45 3.69
CA GLY A 169 -23.40 -15.20 3.14
C GLY A 169 -22.50 -13.97 3.38
N ALA A 170 -21.20 -14.18 3.64
CA ALA A 170 -20.21 -13.13 3.87
C ALA A 170 -19.74 -12.47 2.56
N THR A 171 -20.68 -11.93 1.76
CA THR A 171 -20.39 -11.34 0.43
C THR A 171 -19.63 -10.02 0.48
N ASN A 172 -19.46 -9.45 1.66
CA ASN A 172 -18.64 -8.27 1.93
C ASN A 172 -17.13 -8.59 1.98
N VAL A 173 -16.74 -9.86 2.01
CA VAL A 173 -15.33 -10.28 2.01
C VAL A 173 -14.84 -10.46 0.58
N LYS A 174 -13.69 -9.85 0.27
CA LYS A 174 -12.97 -9.98 -1.00
C LYS A 174 -11.77 -10.90 -0.84
N PHE A 175 -11.59 -11.81 -1.77
CA PHE A 175 -10.53 -12.82 -1.73
C PHE A 175 -9.32 -12.41 -2.55
N VAL A 176 -8.18 -12.37 -1.89
CA VAL A 176 -6.88 -12.00 -2.46
C VAL A 176 -6.07 -13.26 -2.72
N PHE A 177 -5.81 -13.56 -3.98
CA PHE A 177 -4.79 -14.54 -4.37
C PHE A 177 -3.41 -13.89 -4.31
N ASN A 178 -2.37 -14.64 -3.95
CA ASN A 178 -1.05 -14.09 -3.75
C ASN A 178 0.06 -15.02 -4.24
N VAL A 179 1.14 -14.42 -4.75
CA VAL A 179 2.40 -15.07 -5.03
C VAL A 179 3.56 -14.27 -4.45
N ASN A 180 4.60 -14.95 -3.99
CA ASN A 180 5.92 -14.35 -3.84
C ASN A 180 6.48 -14.00 -5.23
N CYS A 181 7.33 -12.97 -5.30
CA CYS A 181 7.98 -12.51 -6.53
C CYS A 181 8.81 -13.59 -7.23
N SER A 182 9.24 -14.63 -6.50
CA SER A 182 10.02 -15.76 -6.98
C SER A 182 9.34 -17.08 -6.65
N ASN A 183 9.53 -18.09 -7.51
CA ASN A 183 9.16 -19.47 -7.19
C ASN A 183 10.35 -20.13 -6.47
N VAL A 184 10.16 -20.55 -5.22
CA VAL A 184 11.23 -21.11 -4.39
C VAL A 184 10.86 -22.53 -3.96
N GLY A 185 11.75 -23.47 -4.25
CA GLY A 185 11.56 -24.90 -3.97
C GLY A 185 10.96 -25.68 -5.15
N GLN A 186 11.18 -26.99 -5.14
CA GLN A 186 10.65 -27.89 -6.17
C GLN A 186 9.11 -27.87 -6.16
N GLY A 187 8.50 -27.80 -7.34
CA GLY A 187 7.03 -27.78 -7.51
C GLY A 187 6.39 -26.39 -7.43
N ALA A 188 7.13 -25.37 -6.97
CA ALA A 188 6.64 -24.00 -6.95
C ALA A 188 6.44 -23.43 -8.37
N SER A 189 5.35 -22.68 -8.56
CA SER A 189 5.06 -21.93 -9.77
C SER A 189 4.10 -20.78 -9.46
N PHE A 190 4.14 -19.71 -10.25
CA PHE A 190 3.27 -18.55 -10.03
C PHE A 190 1.77 -18.90 -10.19
N MET A 191 1.43 -19.70 -11.19
CA MET A 191 0.04 -19.93 -11.60
C MET A 191 -0.46 -21.35 -11.38
N GLY A 192 0.40 -22.32 -11.05
CA GLY A 192 -0.01 -23.72 -10.89
C GLY A 192 -1.05 -23.91 -9.78
N HIS A 193 -1.04 -23.05 -8.77
CA HIS A 193 -1.95 -23.08 -7.63
C HIS A 193 -3.05 -22.00 -7.69
N TYR A 194 -3.24 -21.37 -8.85
CA TYR A 194 -4.30 -20.36 -9.04
C TYR A 194 -5.69 -21.01 -8.94
N PRO A 195 -6.57 -20.58 -8.02
CA PRO A 195 -7.85 -21.26 -7.77
C PRO A 195 -8.92 -20.95 -8.82
N GLY A 196 -8.66 -20.04 -9.75
CA GLY A 196 -9.57 -19.64 -10.84
C GLY A 196 -10.36 -18.37 -10.55
N ASP A 197 -10.72 -17.64 -11.61
CA ASP A 197 -11.34 -16.31 -11.55
C ASP A 197 -12.63 -16.24 -10.72
N ALA A 198 -13.37 -17.36 -10.63
CA ALA A 198 -14.59 -17.46 -9.83
C ALA A 198 -14.34 -17.43 -8.33
N TYR A 199 -13.08 -17.51 -7.87
CA TYR A 199 -12.69 -17.61 -6.47
C TYR A 199 -11.80 -16.45 -6.00
N VAL A 200 -11.45 -15.54 -6.90
CA VAL A 200 -10.48 -14.46 -6.65
C VAL A 200 -11.09 -13.12 -7.03
N ASP A 201 -11.00 -12.15 -6.13
CA ASP A 201 -11.33 -10.75 -6.41
C ASP A 201 -10.09 -9.97 -6.87
N TYR A 202 -8.95 -10.19 -6.21
CA TYR A 202 -7.69 -9.49 -6.48
C TYR A 202 -6.51 -10.47 -6.56
N ASN A 203 -5.59 -10.20 -7.48
CA ASN A 203 -4.27 -10.84 -7.49
C ASN A 203 -3.28 -9.93 -6.75
N SER A 204 -2.32 -10.53 -6.06
CA SER A 204 -1.26 -9.77 -5.39
C SER A 204 0.11 -10.41 -5.50
N ILE A 205 1.15 -9.59 -5.33
CA ILE A 205 2.55 -10.00 -5.36
C ILE A 205 3.24 -9.45 -4.13
N ASP A 206 4.09 -10.28 -3.51
CA ASP A 206 4.99 -9.91 -2.43
C ASP A 206 6.43 -9.91 -2.95
N GLY A 207 7.24 -8.92 -2.58
CA GLY A 207 8.64 -8.88 -3.02
C GLY A 207 9.47 -7.82 -2.32
N TYR A 208 10.74 -8.13 -2.07
CA TYR A 208 11.61 -7.29 -1.26
C TYR A 208 12.95 -7.08 -1.95
N ASN A 209 13.44 -5.84 -1.97
CA ASN A 209 14.83 -5.58 -2.29
C ASN A 209 15.69 -5.84 -1.04
N TRP A 210 16.19 -7.07 -0.91
CA TRP A 210 17.04 -7.50 0.21
C TRP A 210 18.40 -6.81 0.26
N GLY A 211 18.83 -6.15 -0.83
CA GLY A 211 20.15 -5.55 -0.89
C GLY A 211 21.25 -6.56 -0.58
N THR A 212 22.31 -6.15 0.12
CA THR A 212 23.39 -7.07 0.57
C THR A 212 23.28 -7.42 2.06
N THR A 213 22.05 -7.56 2.56
CA THR A 213 21.79 -7.80 3.98
C THR A 213 21.91 -9.26 4.39
N GLN A 214 21.68 -10.21 3.47
CA GLN A 214 21.54 -11.61 3.82
C GLN A 214 22.81 -12.44 3.58
N SER A 215 23.08 -13.38 4.48
CA SER A 215 24.25 -14.27 4.42
C SER A 215 24.23 -15.27 3.26
N TRP A 216 23.05 -15.54 2.69
CA TRP A 216 22.89 -16.38 1.50
C TRP A 216 23.30 -15.68 0.19
N GLY A 217 23.82 -14.44 0.26
CA GLY A 217 24.34 -13.71 -0.89
C GLY A 217 23.29 -12.89 -1.62
N SER A 218 22.33 -12.30 -0.89
CA SER A 218 21.36 -11.38 -1.48
C SER A 218 22.06 -10.23 -2.21
N THR A 219 21.44 -9.75 -3.28
CA THR A 219 21.93 -8.61 -4.05
C THR A 219 20.90 -7.49 -4.11
N TRP A 220 21.38 -6.29 -4.45
CA TRP A 220 20.49 -5.16 -4.73
C TRP A 220 19.72 -5.39 -6.03
N GLN A 221 18.40 -5.24 -5.98
CA GLN A 221 17.51 -5.44 -7.12
C GLN A 221 16.55 -4.26 -7.26
N SER A 222 16.34 -3.79 -8.49
CA SER A 222 15.29 -2.81 -8.80
C SER A 222 13.90 -3.44 -8.66
N PHE A 223 12.85 -2.60 -8.59
CA PHE A 223 11.47 -3.08 -8.62
C PHE A 223 11.20 -4.01 -9.81
N ASP A 224 11.64 -3.64 -11.01
CA ASP A 224 11.40 -4.45 -12.21
C ASP A 224 12.08 -5.83 -12.12
N GLN A 225 13.30 -5.88 -11.58
CA GLN A 225 14.02 -7.14 -11.37
C GLN A 225 13.33 -8.07 -10.35
N ILE A 226 12.59 -7.50 -9.40
CA ILE A 226 11.85 -8.25 -8.39
C ILE A 226 10.50 -8.70 -8.95
N PHE A 227 9.71 -7.77 -9.48
CA PHE A 227 8.27 -7.98 -9.70
C PHE A 227 7.89 -8.40 -11.12
N SER A 228 8.73 -8.17 -12.13
CA SER A 228 8.35 -8.38 -13.54
C SER A 228 7.89 -9.80 -13.86
N SER A 229 8.56 -10.82 -13.30
CA SER A 229 8.24 -12.23 -13.59
C SER A 229 6.85 -12.62 -13.05
N ALA A 230 6.58 -12.30 -11.78
CA ALA A 230 5.28 -12.55 -11.16
C ALA A 230 4.16 -11.71 -11.83
N TYR A 231 4.44 -10.44 -12.14
CA TYR A 231 3.49 -9.58 -12.84
C TYR A 231 3.11 -10.15 -14.20
N ASN A 232 4.09 -10.55 -15.00
CA ASN A 232 3.84 -11.11 -16.34
C ASN A 232 3.10 -12.45 -16.29
N ALA A 233 3.27 -13.24 -15.22
CA ALA A 233 2.50 -14.46 -15.01
C ALA A 233 1.03 -14.18 -14.67
N LEU A 234 0.74 -13.13 -13.89
CA LEU A 234 -0.61 -12.75 -13.48
C LEU A 234 -1.35 -11.88 -14.50
N LYS A 235 -0.61 -11.12 -15.33
CA LYS A 235 -1.16 -10.16 -16.30
C LYS A 235 -2.23 -10.75 -17.24
N PRO A 236 -2.14 -12.01 -17.73
CA PRO A 236 -3.17 -12.59 -18.60
C PRO A 236 -4.51 -12.82 -17.91
N VAL A 237 -4.53 -12.94 -16.57
CA VAL A 237 -5.76 -13.12 -15.80
C VAL A 237 -6.51 -11.80 -15.71
N ASN A 238 -7.81 -11.78 -15.99
CA ASN A 238 -8.61 -10.56 -15.98
C ASN A 238 -9.05 -10.17 -14.55
N LYS A 239 -8.07 -10.00 -13.67
CA LYS A 239 -8.22 -9.51 -12.31
C LYS A 239 -7.26 -8.36 -12.05
N PRO A 240 -7.65 -7.38 -11.23
CA PRO A 240 -6.76 -6.32 -10.78
C PRO A 240 -5.58 -6.88 -9.98
N ILE A 241 -4.40 -6.25 -10.09
CA ILE A 241 -3.19 -6.64 -9.38
C ILE A 241 -2.82 -5.54 -8.38
N PHE A 242 -2.35 -5.92 -7.19
CA PHE A 242 -1.68 -4.97 -6.30
C PHE A 242 -0.43 -5.58 -5.69
N ILE A 243 0.47 -4.73 -5.22
CA ILE A 243 1.62 -5.18 -4.44
C ILE A 243 1.17 -5.28 -2.99
N ALA A 244 0.98 -6.50 -2.48
CA ALA A 244 0.50 -6.72 -1.11
C ALA A 244 1.61 -6.53 -0.09
N GLU A 245 2.86 -6.79 -0.50
CA GLU A 245 4.03 -6.48 0.32
C GLU A 245 5.19 -6.04 -0.56
N MET A 246 5.75 -4.88 -0.24
CA MET A 246 7.10 -4.54 -0.69
C MET A 246 7.86 -3.67 0.31
N SER A 247 9.18 -3.79 0.25
CA SER A 247 10.10 -2.83 0.83
C SER A 247 11.50 -2.95 0.21
N SER A 248 12.41 -2.08 0.64
CA SER A 248 13.82 -2.11 0.27
C SER A 248 14.69 -1.93 1.50
N ALA A 249 15.81 -2.64 1.52
CA ALA A 249 16.89 -2.42 2.45
C ALA A 249 17.64 -1.12 2.10
N GLU A 250 18.41 -0.59 3.06
CA GLU A 250 19.38 0.49 2.82
C GLU A 250 20.71 -0.05 2.28
N LYS A 251 21.08 -1.27 2.69
CA LYS A 251 22.41 -1.82 2.41
C LYS A 251 22.50 -2.39 0.99
N GLY A 252 23.47 -1.94 0.20
CA GLY A 252 23.77 -2.48 -1.13
C GLY A 252 23.38 -1.57 -2.30
N GLY A 253 22.81 -0.40 -2.02
CA GLY A 253 22.45 0.61 -3.00
C GLY A 253 21.85 1.86 -2.33
N ASP A 254 21.08 2.65 -3.09
CA ASP A 254 20.42 3.86 -2.62
C ASP A 254 18.91 3.63 -2.51
N LYS A 255 18.39 3.50 -1.28
CA LYS A 255 16.97 3.22 -1.04
C LYS A 255 16.07 4.39 -1.43
N ALA A 256 16.53 5.63 -1.25
CA ALA A 256 15.77 6.81 -1.63
C ALA A 256 15.56 6.89 -3.15
N GLN A 257 16.62 6.60 -3.91
CA GLN A 257 16.53 6.47 -5.36
C GLN A 257 15.65 5.28 -5.75
N TRP A 258 15.81 4.12 -5.10
CA TRP A 258 14.99 2.94 -5.37
C TRP A 258 13.49 3.20 -5.17
N ILE A 259 13.12 3.91 -4.10
CA ILE A 259 11.73 4.31 -3.85
C ILE A 259 11.20 5.18 -4.99
N THR A 260 11.97 6.20 -5.38
CA THR A 260 11.59 7.10 -6.48
C THR A 260 11.39 6.34 -7.78
N ASP A 261 12.34 5.48 -8.14
CA ASP A 261 12.30 4.69 -9.37
C ASP A 261 11.19 3.66 -9.36
N THR A 262 10.91 3.06 -8.21
CA THR A 262 9.84 2.07 -8.03
C THR A 262 8.48 2.68 -8.38
N TYR A 263 8.11 3.78 -7.75
CA TYR A 263 6.80 4.41 -8.00
C TYR A 263 6.68 4.96 -9.43
N ASN A 264 7.77 5.46 -10.03
CA ASN A 264 7.79 5.85 -11.44
C ASN A 264 7.61 4.65 -12.37
N THR A 265 8.29 3.54 -12.07
CA THR A 265 8.23 2.29 -12.84
C THR A 265 6.82 1.73 -12.82
N ILE A 266 6.17 1.68 -11.65
CA ILE A 266 4.79 1.19 -11.51
C ILE A 266 3.85 2.03 -12.38
N LYS A 267 3.88 3.36 -12.23
CA LYS A 267 3.03 4.29 -13.00
C LYS A 267 3.23 4.20 -14.51
N THR A 268 4.44 3.82 -14.95
CA THR A 268 4.81 3.84 -16.37
C THR A 268 4.58 2.48 -17.05
N PHE A 269 4.89 1.37 -16.39
CA PHE A 269 5.02 0.06 -17.02
C PHE A 269 4.09 -1.03 -16.47
N TYR A 270 3.47 -0.81 -15.32
CA TYR A 270 2.66 -1.82 -14.63
C TYR A 270 1.19 -1.42 -14.57
N ASP A 271 0.55 -1.40 -15.75
CA ASP A 271 -0.81 -0.92 -16.00
C ASP A 271 -1.94 -1.60 -15.20
N LYS A 272 -1.73 -2.82 -14.69
CA LYS A 272 -2.68 -3.52 -13.83
C LYS A 272 -2.46 -3.32 -12.33
N ILE A 273 -1.33 -2.71 -11.92
CA ILE A 273 -1.06 -2.42 -10.52
C ILE A 273 -1.84 -1.18 -10.10
N PHE A 274 -2.90 -1.38 -9.31
CA PHE A 274 -3.76 -0.29 -8.84
C PHE A 274 -3.42 0.16 -7.41
N SER A 275 -2.67 -0.64 -6.65
CA SER A 275 -2.31 -0.36 -5.26
C SER A 275 -0.94 -0.92 -4.91
N VAL A 276 -0.29 -0.29 -3.94
CA VAL A 276 0.98 -0.70 -3.35
C VAL A 276 0.87 -0.63 -1.83
N MET A 277 1.21 -1.74 -1.16
CA MET A 277 1.27 -1.82 0.28
C MET A 277 2.71 -1.96 0.76
N TRP A 278 3.18 -0.97 1.53
CA TRP A 278 4.53 -0.98 2.08
C TRP A 278 4.60 -1.82 3.37
N PHE A 279 5.62 -2.66 3.48
CA PHE A 279 5.89 -3.40 4.71
C PHE A 279 6.78 -2.56 5.64
N ASN A 280 6.17 -1.81 6.56
CA ASN A 280 6.87 -0.83 7.40
C ASN A 280 7.32 -1.41 8.75
N GLU A 281 8.29 -2.31 8.74
CA GLU A 281 8.81 -2.95 9.97
C GLU A 281 10.34 -3.01 10.00
N ASN A 282 10.93 -2.89 11.18
CA ASN A 282 12.34 -3.23 11.37
C ASN A 282 12.46 -4.69 11.85
N LYS A 283 12.75 -5.61 10.93
CA LYS A 283 12.67 -7.06 11.15
C LYS A 283 13.94 -7.78 10.65
N GLU A 284 13.85 -8.59 9.59
CA GLU A 284 15.03 -9.27 9.00
C GLU A 284 16.08 -8.28 8.52
N THR A 285 15.61 -7.11 8.09
CA THR A 285 16.38 -5.87 8.00
C THR A 285 15.46 -4.68 8.25
N ASN A 286 15.99 -3.46 8.20
CA ASN A 286 15.19 -2.26 8.42
C ASN A 286 14.37 -1.89 7.17
N TRP A 287 13.12 -2.33 7.12
CA TRP A 287 12.18 -2.08 6.02
C TRP A 287 11.41 -0.77 6.14
N THR A 288 11.56 -0.03 7.25
CA THR A 288 10.73 1.16 7.48
C THR A 288 10.97 2.26 6.45
N ILE A 289 9.94 3.06 6.16
CA ILE A 289 10.06 4.20 5.24
C ILE A 289 11.03 5.27 5.76
N ASN A 290 11.22 5.33 7.09
CA ASN A 290 12.13 6.24 7.78
C ASN A 290 13.43 5.57 8.23
N SER A 291 13.89 4.53 7.53
CA SER A 291 15.21 3.92 7.78
C SER A 291 16.36 4.93 7.59
N SER A 292 16.13 5.98 6.81
CA SER A 292 16.95 7.19 6.73
C SER A 292 16.08 8.40 6.38
N GLU A 293 16.58 9.62 6.61
CA GLU A 293 15.90 10.86 6.22
C GLU A 293 15.68 10.95 4.70
N ALA A 294 16.65 10.47 3.92
CA ALA A 294 16.56 10.44 2.46
C ALA A 294 15.46 9.48 1.98
N SER A 295 15.38 8.28 2.56
CA SER A 295 14.33 7.30 2.26
C SER A 295 12.94 7.86 2.58
N LEU A 296 12.79 8.52 3.72
CA LEU A 296 11.51 9.13 4.11
C LEU A 296 11.09 10.23 3.14
N ALA A 297 12.00 11.15 2.81
CA ALA A 297 11.72 12.24 1.88
C ALA A 297 11.36 11.74 0.48
N ALA A 298 12.06 10.72 -0.01
CA ALA A 298 11.75 10.07 -1.28
C ALA A 298 10.37 9.38 -1.25
N TYR A 299 10.05 8.69 -0.16
CA TYR A 299 8.76 8.00 0.01
C TYR A 299 7.59 8.98 0.00
N ILE A 300 7.65 10.02 0.85
CA ILE A 300 6.63 11.09 0.91
C ILE A 300 6.41 11.67 -0.49
N LYS A 301 7.48 12.05 -1.20
CA LYS A 301 7.38 12.61 -2.54
C LYS A 301 6.77 11.62 -3.55
N ALA A 302 7.19 10.35 -3.51
CA ALA A 302 6.79 9.34 -4.49
C ALA A 302 5.29 8.97 -4.40
N ILE A 303 4.76 8.92 -3.18
CA ILE A 303 3.34 8.67 -2.93
C ILE A 303 2.48 9.92 -3.07
N GLY A 304 3.05 11.08 -3.43
CA GLY A 304 2.31 12.35 -3.42
C GLY A 304 1.89 12.76 -2.00
N GLY A 305 2.60 12.27 -1.00
CA GLY A 305 2.50 12.73 0.36
C GLY A 305 2.83 14.21 0.38
N SER A 306 1.95 14.94 1.02
CA SER A 306 2.11 16.37 1.22
C SER A 306 1.88 16.57 2.69
N THR A 307 2.76 17.31 3.36
CA THR A 307 2.44 17.79 4.69
C THR A 307 1.07 18.44 4.54
N PRO A 308 0.01 17.98 5.24
CA PRO A 308 -1.23 18.73 5.26
C PRO A 308 -0.80 20.15 5.56
N THR A 309 -1.11 21.09 4.66
CA THR A 309 -0.67 22.47 4.85
C THR A 309 -1.12 22.82 6.25
N ALA A 310 -0.15 23.02 7.14
CA ALA A 310 -0.37 23.14 8.56
C ALA A 310 -1.57 24.07 8.74
N ILE A 311 -2.71 23.51 9.15
CA ILE A 311 -3.93 24.30 9.20
C ILE A 311 -3.70 25.26 10.35
N VAL A 312 -3.64 26.55 10.05
CA VAL A 312 -3.45 27.57 11.07
C VAL A 312 -4.55 27.40 12.10
N GLY A 313 -4.17 27.19 13.36
CA GLY A 313 -5.05 26.87 14.48
C GLY A 313 -5.42 25.40 14.70
N ASP A 314 -5.05 24.47 13.82
CA ASP A 314 -5.16 23.02 14.11
C ASP A 314 -3.94 22.57 14.92
N ILE A 315 -4.03 22.77 16.23
CA ILE A 315 -2.94 22.59 17.18
C ILE A 315 -2.82 21.12 17.57
N ASN A 316 -3.94 20.40 17.67
CA ASN A 316 -3.94 18.97 17.97
C ASN A 316 -3.78 18.07 16.72
N LYS A 317 -3.81 18.65 15.51
CA LYS A 317 -3.66 17.97 14.21
C LYS A 317 -4.80 17.01 13.89
N ASP A 318 -6.01 17.29 14.39
CA ASP A 318 -7.21 16.47 14.12
C ASP A 318 -7.95 16.89 12.84
N GLY A 319 -7.42 17.89 12.11
CA GLY A 319 -8.00 18.45 10.89
C GLY A 319 -9.12 19.46 11.12
N LYS A 320 -9.47 19.78 12.38
CA LYS A 320 -10.58 20.68 12.74
C LYS A 320 -10.11 21.74 13.73
N ILE A 321 -10.20 23.01 13.36
CA ILE A 321 -9.95 24.13 14.29
C ILE A 321 -11.11 24.24 15.29
N ASN A 322 -10.91 23.84 16.55
CA ASN A 322 -11.98 23.80 17.55
C ASN A 322 -11.52 24.12 18.99
N ALA A 323 -12.37 23.83 19.98
CA ALA A 323 -12.12 24.16 21.39
C ALA A 323 -10.98 23.33 22.01
N LEU A 324 -10.66 22.15 21.45
CA LEU A 324 -9.54 21.32 21.90
C LEU A 324 -8.20 21.98 21.57
N ASP A 325 -8.07 22.58 20.39
CA ASP A 325 -6.90 23.35 19.99
C ASP A 325 -6.69 24.57 20.87
N TYR A 326 -7.78 25.30 21.12
CA TYR A 326 -7.78 26.43 22.04
C TYR A 326 -7.33 26.01 23.45
N ALA A 327 -7.81 24.87 23.94
CA ALA A 327 -7.42 24.34 25.24
C ALA A 327 -5.92 23.97 25.28
N LYS A 328 -5.39 23.38 24.20
CA LYS A 328 -3.96 23.08 24.08
C LYS A 328 -3.09 24.34 24.08
N LEU A 329 -3.43 25.34 23.26
CA LEU A 329 -2.71 26.62 23.24
C LEU A 329 -2.71 27.26 24.62
N LYS A 330 -3.87 27.25 25.29
CA LYS A 330 -4.01 27.78 26.65
C LYS A 330 -3.14 27.02 27.65
N ALA A 331 -3.14 25.68 27.60
CA ALA A 331 -2.33 24.86 28.51
C ALA A 331 -0.83 25.13 28.35
N TYR A 332 -0.36 25.32 27.12
CA TYR A 332 1.03 25.72 26.84
C TYR A 332 1.37 27.11 27.39
N LEU A 333 0.53 28.11 27.11
CA LEU A 333 0.76 29.48 27.62
C LEU A 333 0.72 29.55 29.16
N LEU A 334 0.04 28.60 29.82
CA LEU A 334 0.01 28.45 31.27
C LEU A 334 1.16 27.58 31.82
N GLY A 335 2.09 27.13 30.98
CA GLY A 335 3.20 26.26 31.39
C GLY A 335 2.78 24.86 31.87
N SER A 336 1.55 24.44 31.54
CA SER A 336 0.99 23.13 31.91
C SER A 336 1.14 22.09 30.80
N SER A 337 1.78 22.44 29.68
CA SER A 337 2.08 21.53 28.57
C SER A 337 3.59 21.38 28.40
N THR A 338 4.04 20.16 28.06
CA THR A 338 5.41 19.85 27.66
C THR A 338 5.57 19.71 26.14
N GLU A 339 4.49 19.96 25.37
CA GLU A 339 4.49 19.84 23.91
C GLU A 339 5.34 20.96 23.28
N THR A 340 6.18 20.60 22.31
CA THR A 340 6.97 21.59 21.56
C THR A 340 6.06 22.28 20.55
N PRO A 341 5.91 23.61 20.57
CA PRO A 341 4.98 24.29 19.68
C PRO A 341 5.39 24.20 18.21
N ASN A 342 4.39 24.08 17.34
CA ASN A 342 4.58 24.22 15.91
C ASN A 342 4.10 25.61 15.47
N MET A 343 5.04 26.51 15.18
CA MET A 343 4.70 27.87 14.71
C MET A 343 3.84 27.88 13.45
N ASN A 344 3.78 26.79 12.68
CA ASN A 344 2.90 26.71 11.52
C ASN A 344 1.42 26.49 11.87
N THR A 345 1.08 25.98 13.06
CA THR A 345 -0.33 25.85 13.49
C THR A 345 -0.68 26.68 14.73
N TRP A 346 0.30 27.00 15.58
CA TRP A 346 0.05 27.64 16.87
C TRP A 346 0.04 29.16 16.80
N ASP A 347 0.87 29.73 15.93
CA ASP A 347 0.97 31.17 15.69
C ASP A 347 -0.11 31.56 14.68
N VAL A 348 -1.21 32.06 15.21
CA VAL A 348 -2.42 32.34 14.42
C VAL A 348 -2.42 33.74 13.83
N ASN A 349 -1.48 34.61 14.21
CA ASN A 349 -1.33 35.94 13.63
C ASN A 349 -0.05 36.09 12.78
N GLY A 350 0.81 35.08 12.75
CA GLY A 350 2.04 35.05 11.95
C GLY A 350 3.12 36.00 12.45
N ASP A 351 3.07 36.47 13.70
CA ASP A 351 4.04 37.44 14.22
C ASP A 351 5.35 36.81 14.75
N GLY A 352 5.43 35.48 14.72
CA GLY A 352 6.57 34.70 15.18
C GLY A 352 6.65 34.53 16.70
N LYS A 353 5.61 34.89 17.46
CA LYS A 353 5.62 34.83 18.93
C LYS A 353 4.33 34.22 19.49
N LEU A 354 4.43 33.05 20.11
CA LEU A 354 3.30 32.46 20.83
C LEU A 354 3.01 33.17 22.15
N ASN A 355 1.90 33.89 22.21
CA ASN A 355 1.52 34.66 23.38
C ASN A 355 0.00 34.83 23.53
N ALA A 356 -0.43 35.71 24.44
CA ALA A 356 -1.85 35.95 24.73
C ALA A 356 -2.64 36.51 23.53
N ILE A 357 -1.96 37.12 22.55
CA ILE A 357 -2.56 37.61 21.31
C ILE A 357 -3.07 36.43 20.47
N ASP A 358 -2.28 35.36 20.31
CA ASP A 358 -2.72 34.15 19.61
C ASP A 358 -3.96 33.56 20.27
N LEU A 359 -3.94 33.43 21.59
CA LEU A 359 -5.06 32.89 22.34
C LEU A 359 -6.32 33.75 22.18
N ALA A 360 -6.19 35.08 22.17
CA ALA A 360 -7.32 35.98 21.96
C ALA A 360 -7.90 35.90 20.55
N ILE A 361 -7.05 35.80 19.52
CA ILE A 361 -7.46 35.62 18.12
C ILE A 361 -8.12 34.25 17.93
N PHE A 362 -7.55 33.20 18.50
CA PHE A 362 -8.14 31.86 18.54
C PHE A 362 -9.54 31.90 19.15
N LYS A 363 -9.70 32.59 20.28
CA LYS A 363 -11.00 32.77 20.92
C LYS A 363 -12.02 33.45 20.00
N LYS A 364 -11.62 34.44 19.21
CA LYS A 364 -12.50 35.09 18.23
C LYS A 364 -12.96 34.11 17.14
N TYR A 365 -12.08 33.24 16.68
CA TYR A 365 -12.39 32.23 15.67
C TYR A 365 -13.43 31.22 16.18
N ILE A 366 -13.20 30.61 17.35
CA ILE A 366 -14.14 29.63 17.93
C ILE A 366 -15.51 30.25 18.30
N LEU A 367 -15.55 31.57 18.54
CA LEU A 367 -16.80 32.32 18.78
C LEU A 367 -17.49 32.79 17.49
N GLY A 368 -16.93 32.47 16.32
CA GLY A 368 -17.48 32.88 15.01
C GLY A 368 -17.36 34.38 14.72
N GLN A 369 -16.53 35.11 15.47
CA GLN A 369 -16.31 36.55 15.26
C GLN A 369 -15.36 36.82 14.08
N ILE A 370 -14.54 35.85 13.74
CA ILE A 370 -13.71 35.81 12.52
C ILE A 370 -13.89 34.43 11.88
N THR A 371 -13.84 34.37 10.55
CA THR A 371 -14.00 33.12 9.78
C THR A 371 -12.66 32.54 9.33
N ALA A 372 -11.56 33.25 9.56
CA ALA A 372 -10.19 32.84 9.23
C ALA A 372 -9.20 33.55 10.16
N PHE A 373 -8.01 32.98 10.32
CA PHE A 373 -6.91 33.56 11.07
C PHE A 373 -6.18 34.65 10.27
N PRO A 374 -5.72 35.75 10.92
CA PRO A 374 -5.07 36.87 10.25
C PRO A 374 -3.59 36.58 9.98
N ARG A 375 -3.32 35.57 9.14
CA ARG A 375 -1.98 35.10 8.83
C ARG A 375 -1.67 35.14 7.34
#